data_AF-G0N8L7-F1
#
_entry.id   AF-G0N8L7-F1
#
_cell.length_a   1.000
_cell.length_b   1.000
_cell.length_c   1.000
_cell.angle_alpha   90.00
_cell.angle_beta   90.00
_cell.angle_gamma   90.00
#
_symmetry.space_group_name_H-M   'P 1'
#
loop_
_entity.id
_entity.type
_entity.pdbx_description
1 polymer ?
#
loop_
_entity_poly.entity_id
_entity_poly.type
_entity_poly.pdbx_seq_one_letter_code
_entity_poly.pdbx_strand_id
1 'polypeptide(L)'
;MNHGSVVDPSFELLDPCPDIHALFIQFDTRFFGGSLACCEVKWSPRMYSCAGICSYEIRGGRGGLCSIRLSKPLLSLRPRKDLVETLLHEMIHAYLFVKERNRDRDGHGPHFQSHMHRINQEGGTNITIYHSFHDEVRLYKQHWWRCTGACKDRRPFFGYVKRTCNRAPGPNDRWWSQHQLSCGGEFLKVKEPDGFGNKKTNKKSNSGEQNKTAGPAPKKKTTSPKVTLDDFFKKNNTTPPVPRFTGSGQALGGTATSSSLLTSNSGSGVRLGGSSGVSRLLPPIKFSSPPRSPDVICLGDSDDDQEVNDREDDALEISFVVSPTVVLCPSCNTEVIEELIHAHLDYCLA
;
A
#
# COMPACT_ATOMS: atom_id res chain seq x y z
N MET A 1 -35.70 -6.06 0.12
CA MET A 1 -35.83 -5.49 1.48
C MET A 1 -35.17 -4.13 1.45
N ASN A 2 -35.76 -3.09 2.05
CA ASN A 2 -35.14 -1.76 2.03
C ASN A 2 -34.04 -1.71 3.11
N HIS A 3 -32.81 -2.04 2.74
CA HIS A 3 -31.68 -1.99 3.66
C HIS A 3 -31.26 -0.53 3.82
N GLY A 4 -31.24 -0.02 5.05
CA GLY A 4 -30.90 1.39 5.33
C GLY A 4 -29.51 1.80 4.85
N SER A 5 -29.26 3.12 4.90
CA SER A 5 -27.95 3.69 4.56
C SER A 5 -26.84 3.05 5.38
N VAL A 6 -25.68 2.79 4.78
CA VAL A 6 -24.48 2.28 5.49
C VAL A 6 -23.61 3.41 6.07
N VAL A 7 -23.95 4.66 5.75
CA VAL A 7 -23.29 5.90 6.23
C VAL A 7 -24.30 6.84 6.88
N ASP A 8 -25.31 6.29 7.56
CA ASP A 8 -26.22 7.08 8.39
C ASP A 8 -25.42 7.89 9.45
N PRO A 9 -25.65 9.21 9.60
CA PRO A 9 -24.89 10.05 10.53
C PRO A 9 -24.91 9.58 11.99
N SER A 10 -25.91 8.80 12.42
CA SER A 10 -25.94 8.22 13.76
C SER A 10 -24.79 7.22 14.01
N PHE A 11 -24.25 6.59 12.96
CA PHE A 11 -23.12 5.66 13.11
C PHE A 11 -21.81 6.36 13.50
N GLU A 12 -21.65 7.66 13.25
CA GLU A 12 -20.50 8.44 13.75
C GLU A 12 -20.47 8.49 15.29
N LEU A 13 -21.60 8.25 15.96
CA LEU A 13 -21.72 8.18 17.42
C LEU A 13 -21.82 6.74 17.94
N LEU A 14 -22.55 5.87 17.22
CA LEU A 14 -22.81 4.49 17.65
C LEU A 14 -21.62 3.55 17.41
N ASP A 15 -20.87 3.76 16.32
CA ASP A 15 -19.71 2.96 15.95
C ASP A 15 -18.69 3.82 15.17
N PRO A 16 -17.95 4.73 15.85
CA PRO A 16 -16.98 5.61 15.20
C PRO A 16 -15.74 4.87 14.66
N CYS A 17 -15.52 3.61 15.04
CA CYS A 17 -14.30 2.85 14.73
C CYS A 17 -14.62 1.39 14.36
N PRO A 18 -15.31 1.16 13.23
CA PRO A 18 -15.78 -0.17 12.84
C PRO A 18 -14.64 -1.16 12.60
N ASP A 19 -14.94 -2.44 12.84
CA ASP A 19 -14.12 -3.53 12.33
C ASP A 19 -14.26 -3.64 10.79
N ILE A 20 -13.17 -3.33 10.09
CA ILE A 20 -13.08 -3.43 8.63
C ILE A 20 -13.35 -4.84 8.09
N HIS A 21 -13.10 -5.90 8.88
CA HIS A 21 -13.40 -7.26 8.47
C HIS A 21 -14.92 -7.54 8.54
N ALA A 22 -15.59 -7.03 9.56
CA ALA A 22 -17.05 -7.12 9.68
C ALA A 22 -17.74 -6.31 8.55
N LEU A 23 -17.27 -5.09 8.28
CA LEU A 23 -17.75 -4.29 7.16
C LEU A 23 -17.55 -4.99 5.81
N PHE A 24 -16.35 -5.53 5.56
CA PHE A 24 -16.05 -6.23 4.32
C PHE A 24 -16.98 -7.44 4.08
N ILE A 25 -17.21 -8.28 5.10
CA ILE A 25 -18.13 -9.43 4.99
C ILE A 25 -19.58 -8.96 4.74
N GLN A 26 -20.01 -7.90 5.44
CA GLN A 26 -21.33 -7.32 5.27
C GLN A 26 -21.53 -6.75 3.86
N PHE A 27 -20.55 -6.01 3.35
CA PHE A 27 -20.59 -5.36 2.05
C PHE A 27 -20.42 -6.35 0.89
N ASP A 28 -19.59 -7.39 1.02
CA ASP A 28 -19.48 -8.47 0.01
C ASP A 28 -20.83 -9.17 -0.14
N THR A 29 -21.48 -9.50 0.99
CA THR A 29 -22.82 -10.10 1.00
C THR A 29 -23.86 -9.17 0.38
N ARG A 30 -23.92 -7.89 0.79
CA ARG A 30 -24.94 -6.93 0.34
C ARG A 30 -24.76 -6.51 -1.12
N PHE A 31 -23.56 -6.08 -1.50
CA PHE A 31 -23.34 -5.35 -2.75
C PHE A 31 -22.64 -6.16 -3.85
N PHE A 32 -21.99 -7.28 -3.52
CA PHE A 32 -21.17 -8.08 -4.44
C PHE A 32 -21.53 -9.59 -4.49
N GLY A 33 -22.58 -9.99 -3.77
CA GLY A 33 -23.14 -11.35 -3.79
C GLY A 33 -22.21 -12.43 -3.25
N GLY A 34 -21.30 -12.11 -2.33
CA GLY A 34 -20.31 -13.05 -1.79
C GLY A 34 -19.17 -13.38 -2.76
N SER A 35 -18.97 -12.57 -3.80
CA SER A 35 -17.95 -12.81 -4.83
C SER A 35 -16.53 -12.46 -4.39
N LEU A 36 -16.37 -11.72 -3.28
CA LEU A 36 -15.07 -11.24 -2.79
C LEU A 36 -14.47 -12.11 -1.68
N ALA A 37 -15.11 -13.23 -1.29
CA ALA A 37 -14.65 -14.14 -0.25
C ALA A 37 -13.20 -14.69 -0.41
N CYS A 38 -12.57 -14.56 -1.59
CA CYS A 38 -11.17 -14.91 -1.84
C CYS A 38 -10.17 -13.75 -1.66
N CYS A 39 -10.64 -12.55 -1.31
CA CYS A 39 -9.82 -11.36 -1.08
C CYS A 39 -9.44 -11.24 0.40
N GLU A 40 -8.28 -10.66 0.69
CA GLU A 40 -7.97 -10.16 2.04
C GLU A 40 -8.29 -8.66 2.13
N VAL A 41 -8.75 -8.20 3.30
CA VAL A 41 -8.81 -6.78 3.68
C VAL A 41 -7.91 -6.58 4.88
N LYS A 42 -7.11 -5.51 4.93
CA LYS A 42 -6.27 -5.20 6.10
C LYS A 42 -5.85 -3.74 6.24
N TRP A 43 -5.56 -3.34 7.47
CA TRP A 43 -4.92 -2.06 7.77
C TRP A 43 -3.45 -2.02 7.32
N SER A 44 -3.07 -0.95 6.65
CA SER A 44 -1.68 -0.58 6.38
C SER A 44 -1.24 0.52 7.35
N PRO A 45 -0.28 0.25 8.26
CA PRO A 45 0.17 1.22 9.26
C PRO A 45 1.11 2.30 8.68
N ARG A 46 1.51 2.20 7.41
CA ARG A 46 2.54 3.05 6.78
C ARG A 46 2.17 3.54 5.37
N MET A 47 0.89 3.57 5.03
CA MET A 47 0.37 4.06 3.76
C MET A 47 -0.09 5.51 3.92
N TYR A 48 0.67 6.45 3.36
CA TYR A 48 0.50 7.89 3.61
C TYR A 48 0.31 8.71 2.32
N SER A 49 0.04 8.04 1.19
CA SER A 49 -0.17 8.66 -0.12
C SER A 49 -1.63 8.57 -0.56
N CYS A 50 -2.25 7.41 -0.34
CA CYS A 50 -3.63 7.09 -0.67
C CYS A 50 -4.32 6.46 0.55
N ALA A 51 -5.65 6.54 0.62
CA ALA A 51 -6.42 5.95 1.73
C ALA A 51 -6.80 4.49 1.52
N GLY A 52 -6.93 4.05 0.26
CA GLY A 52 -7.12 2.67 -0.13
C GLY A 52 -6.07 2.23 -1.16
N ILE A 53 -5.91 0.91 -1.33
CA ILE A 53 -5.34 0.32 -2.53
C ILE A 53 -5.74 -1.15 -2.64
N CYS A 54 -6.21 -1.55 -3.82
CA CYS A 54 -6.43 -2.92 -4.23
C CYS A 54 -5.24 -3.43 -5.05
N SER A 55 -4.58 -4.49 -4.58
CA SER A 55 -3.44 -5.13 -5.27
C SER A 55 -3.79 -6.56 -5.69
N TYR A 56 -3.38 -6.96 -6.89
CA TYR A 56 -3.55 -8.35 -7.36
C TYR A 56 -2.20 -8.99 -7.71
N GLU A 57 -1.86 -10.08 -7.02
CA GLU A 57 -0.62 -10.83 -7.28
C GLU A 57 -0.79 -11.92 -8.34
N ILE A 58 -0.38 -11.68 -9.59
CA ILE A 58 -0.37 -12.73 -10.63
C ILE A 58 0.76 -13.73 -10.38
N ARG A 59 0.51 -14.77 -9.58
CA ARG A 59 1.48 -15.86 -9.35
C ARG A 59 1.36 -16.96 -10.42
N GLY A 60 2.25 -16.91 -11.42
CA GLY A 60 2.53 -18.05 -12.31
C GLY A 60 1.38 -18.49 -13.21
N GLY A 61 0.51 -17.56 -13.62
CA GLY A 61 -0.61 -17.84 -14.54
C GLY A 61 -1.79 -18.61 -13.93
N ARG A 62 -1.76 -18.88 -12.62
CA ARG A 62 -2.93 -19.36 -11.85
C ARG A 62 -3.46 -18.21 -10.99
N GLY A 63 -4.73 -18.27 -10.63
CA GLY A 63 -5.46 -17.17 -9.97
C GLY A 63 -4.69 -16.56 -8.80
N GLY A 64 -4.51 -15.24 -8.86
CA GLY A 64 -3.81 -14.45 -7.87
C GLY A 64 -4.63 -14.13 -6.63
N LEU A 65 -3.93 -13.73 -5.57
CA LEU A 65 -4.53 -13.18 -4.36
C LEU A 65 -4.88 -11.71 -4.59
N CYS A 66 -6.11 -11.33 -4.27
CA CYS A 66 -6.56 -9.95 -4.24
C CYS A 66 -6.44 -9.40 -2.80
N SER A 67 -5.81 -8.23 -2.65
CA SER A 67 -5.43 -7.64 -1.37
C SER A 67 -5.91 -6.20 -1.30
N ILE A 68 -6.99 -5.95 -0.55
CA ILE A 68 -7.45 -4.60 -0.22
C ILE A 68 -6.68 -4.13 1.02
N ARG A 69 -6.09 -2.94 0.94
CA ARG A 69 -5.37 -2.32 2.04
C ARG A 69 -5.93 -0.93 2.31
N LEU A 70 -6.20 -0.64 3.57
CA LEU A 70 -6.72 0.65 4.02
C LEU A 70 -5.66 1.40 4.82
N SER A 71 -5.57 2.71 4.64
CA SER A 71 -4.62 3.55 5.35
C SER A 71 -5.10 3.77 6.77
N LYS A 72 -4.44 3.11 7.73
CA LYS A 72 -4.65 3.45 9.13
C LYS A 72 -4.34 4.93 9.42
N PRO A 73 -3.20 5.51 9.00
CA PRO A 73 -2.89 6.89 9.37
C PRO A 73 -3.85 7.93 8.74
N LEU A 74 -4.29 7.77 7.49
CA LEU A 74 -5.22 8.75 6.89
C LEU A 74 -6.65 8.57 7.41
N LEU A 75 -7.18 7.34 7.44
CA LEU A 75 -8.59 7.11 7.79
C LEU A 75 -8.87 7.20 9.30
N SER A 76 -7.86 7.12 10.18
CA SER A 76 -8.05 7.38 11.62
C SER A 76 -8.26 8.86 11.95
N LEU A 77 -8.11 9.77 10.97
CA LEU A 77 -8.33 11.21 11.13
C LEU A 77 -9.65 11.69 10.50
N ARG A 78 -10.47 10.77 10.00
CA ARG A 78 -11.66 11.07 9.19
C ARG A 78 -12.92 10.48 9.84
N PRO A 79 -14.12 10.99 9.49
CA PRO A 79 -15.38 10.38 9.92
C PRO A 79 -15.51 8.94 9.40
N ARG A 80 -16.33 8.14 10.08
CA ARG A 80 -16.63 6.74 9.72
C ARG A 80 -17.04 6.60 8.25
N LYS A 81 -17.83 7.54 7.72
CA LYS A 81 -18.28 7.49 6.31
C LYS A 81 -17.13 7.37 5.31
N ASP A 82 -16.01 8.09 5.53
CA ASP A 82 -14.87 8.10 4.61
C ASP A 82 -14.19 6.73 4.55
N LEU A 83 -14.14 6.02 5.70
CA LEU A 83 -13.67 4.64 5.78
C LEU A 83 -14.60 3.68 5.03
N VAL A 84 -15.92 3.84 5.16
CA VAL A 84 -16.92 3.02 4.46
C VAL A 84 -16.84 3.24 2.94
N GLU A 85 -16.77 4.49 2.49
CA GLU A 85 -16.70 4.85 1.08
C GLU A 85 -15.38 4.41 0.44
N THR A 86 -14.25 4.59 1.12
CA THR A 86 -12.94 4.09 0.67
C THR A 86 -12.92 2.56 0.59
N LEU A 87 -13.47 1.85 1.58
CA LEU A 87 -13.56 0.39 1.54
C LEU A 87 -14.40 -0.08 0.35
N LEU A 88 -15.56 0.54 0.12
CA LEU A 88 -16.43 0.18 -1.01
C LEU A 88 -15.78 0.49 -2.36
N HIS A 89 -15.03 1.59 -2.49
CA HIS A 89 -14.22 1.90 -3.68
C HIS A 89 -13.25 0.75 -4.01
N GLU A 90 -12.45 0.32 -3.03
CA GLU A 90 -11.50 -0.79 -3.23
C GLU A 90 -12.19 -2.14 -3.50
N MET A 91 -13.38 -2.36 -2.92
CA MET A 91 -14.17 -3.56 -3.18
C MET A 91 -14.74 -3.59 -4.60
N ILE A 92 -15.04 -2.43 -5.22
CA ILE A 92 -15.39 -2.37 -6.65
C ILE A 92 -14.18 -2.80 -7.50
N HIS A 93 -12.98 -2.26 -7.25
CA HIS A 93 -11.77 -2.71 -7.97
C HIS A 93 -11.53 -4.22 -7.81
N ALA A 94 -11.66 -4.74 -6.58
CA ALA A 94 -11.52 -6.16 -6.31
C ALA A 94 -12.56 -7.00 -7.08
N TYR A 95 -13.81 -6.54 -7.16
CA TYR A 95 -14.89 -7.23 -7.88
C TYR A 95 -14.64 -7.26 -9.40
N LEU A 96 -14.31 -6.12 -10.00
CA LEU A 96 -13.99 -6.03 -11.42
C LEU A 96 -12.80 -6.93 -11.78
N PHE A 97 -11.80 -6.99 -10.91
CA PHE A 97 -10.65 -7.87 -11.11
C PHE A 97 -11.03 -9.35 -11.00
N VAL A 98 -11.62 -9.76 -9.87
CA VAL A 98 -11.85 -11.16 -9.53
C VAL A 98 -12.95 -11.78 -10.38
N LYS A 99 -14.07 -11.06 -10.57
CA LYS A 99 -15.28 -11.58 -11.21
C LYS A 99 -15.30 -11.31 -12.71
N GLU A 100 -15.11 -10.04 -13.09
CA GLU A 100 -15.23 -9.62 -14.50
C GLU A 100 -13.94 -9.83 -15.30
N ARG A 101 -12.82 -10.09 -14.60
CA ARG A 101 -11.47 -10.21 -15.18
C ARG A 101 -11.06 -8.94 -15.95
N ASN A 102 -11.66 -7.81 -15.60
CA ASN A 102 -11.39 -6.55 -16.25
C ASN A 102 -9.96 -6.11 -15.90
N ARG A 103 -9.21 -5.71 -16.93
CA ARG A 103 -7.82 -5.24 -16.85
C ARG A 103 -7.68 -3.84 -17.45
N ASP A 104 -8.74 -3.06 -17.37
CA ASP A 104 -8.74 -1.67 -17.81
C ASP A 104 -7.56 -0.92 -17.19
N ARG A 105 -6.91 -0.08 -17.99
CA ARG A 105 -5.74 0.71 -17.56
C ARG A 105 -6.13 1.87 -16.67
N ASP A 106 -7.34 2.39 -16.88
CA ASP A 106 -7.87 3.57 -16.18
C ASP A 106 -8.33 3.23 -14.76
N GLY A 107 -8.58 1.95 -14.44
CA GLY A 107 -9.09 1.51 -13.14
C GLY A 107 -10.57 1.85 -12.90
N HIS A 108 -11.04 3.00 -13.40
CA HIS A 108 -12.32 3.63 -13.10
C HIS A 108 -13.26 3.80 -14.31
N GLY A 109 -13.09 2.97 -15.35
CA GLY A 109 -13.93 2.97 -16.55
C GLY A 109 -15.42 2.63 -16.31
N PRO A 110 -16.26 2.53 -17.38
CA PRO A 110 -17.72 2.47 -17.26
C PRO A 110 -18.28 1.37 -16.33
N HIS A 111 -17.59 0.24 -16.21
CA HIS A 111 -17.95 -0.83 -15.28
C HIS A 111 -17.80 -0.39 -13.81
N PHE A 112 -16.70 0.29 -13.46
CA PHE A 112 -16.49 0.85 -12.12
C PHE A 112 -17.60 1.85 -11.79
N GLN A 113 -17.86 2.78 -12.71
CA GLN A 113 -18.86 3.83 -12.54
C GLN A 113 -20.27 3.23 -12.36
N SER A 114 -20.61 2.18 -13.10
CA SER A 114 -21.87 1.44 -12.94
C SER A 114 -22.02 0.85 -11.53
N HIS A 115 -21.00 0.16 -11.01
CA HIS A 115 -21.04 -0.37 -9.64
C HIS A 115 -21.04 0.73 -8.57
N MET A 116 -20.28 1.81 -8.78
CA MET A 116 -20.23 2.99 -7.90
C MET A 116 -21.61 3.64 -7.78
N HIS A 117 -22.26 3.98 -8.90
CA HIS A 117 -23.59 4.60 -8.89
C HIS A 117 -24.65 3.68 -8.27
N ARG A 118 -24.64 2.38 -8.58
CA ARG A 118 -25.54 1.39 -7.96
C ARG A 118 -25.37 1.33 -6.45
N ILE A 119 -24.14 1.25 -5.95
CA ILE A 119 -23.86 1.16 -4.50
C ILE A 119 -24.21 2.49 -3.81
N ASN A 120 -23.95 3.64 -4.43
CA ASN A 120 -24.40 4.94 -3.90
C ASN A 120 -25.92 5.01 -3.75
N GLN A 121 -26.66 4.59 -4.78
CA GLN A 121 -28.12 4.56 -4.74
C GLN A 121 -28.69 3.57 -3.71
N GLU A 122 -28.10 2.37 -3.60
CA GLU A 122 -28.60 1.30 -2.73
C GLU A 122 -28.12 1.45 -1.27
N GLY A 123 -26.92 1.98 -1.07
CA GLY A 123 -26.23 2.11 0.22
C GLY A 123 -26.31 3.48 0.86
N GLY A 124 -26.81 4.50 0.14
CA GLY A 124 -26.84 5.89 0.62
C GLY A 124 -25.46 6.53 0.74
N THR A 125 -24.46 5.99 0.04
CA THR A 125 -23.07 6.46 0.02
C THR A 125 -22.81 7.48 -1.08
N ASN A 126 -21.68 8.18 -1.01
CA ASN A 126 -21.15 9.05 -2.06
C ASN A 126 -19.73 8.63 -2.44
N ILE A 127 -19.56 7.35 -2.83
CA ILE A 127 -18.31 6.84 -3.42
C ILE A 127 -18.03 7.63 -4.69
N THR A 128 -16.79 8.11 -4.83
CA THR A 128 -16.29 8.87 -5.98
C THR A 128 -15.12 8.12 -6.65
N ILE A 129 -14.77 8.54 -7.88
CA ILE A 129 -13.56 8.08 -8.58
C ILE A 129 -12.30 8.59 -7.88
N TYR A 130 -12.31 9.85 -7.44
CA TYR A 130 -11.18 10.46 -6.73
C TYR A 130 -11.58 10.78 -5.30
N HIS A 131 -10.70 10.49 -4.34
CA HIS A 131 -10.88 10.84 -2.94
C HIS A 131 -9.89 11.92 -2.49
N SER A 132 -10.38 12.94 -1.77
CA SER A 132 -9.54 14.05 -1.28
C SER A 132 -9.07 13.80 0.16
N PHE A 133 -7.80 13.39 0.29
CA PHE A 133 -7.07 13.25 1.57
C PHE A 133 -5.83 14.17 1.64
N HIS A 134 -5.87 15.27 0.90
CA HIS A 134 -4.72 16.13 0.66
C HIS A 134 -4.11 16.70 1.95
N ASP A 135 -4.94 17.02 2.95
CA ASP A 135 -4.50 17.63 4.21
C ASP A 135 -3.93 16.61 5.18
N GLU A 136 -4.49 15.40 5.26
CA GLU A 136 -3.93 14.30 6.04
C GLU A 136 -2.60 13.85 5.43
N VAL A 137 -2.52 13.73 4.11
CA VAL A 137 -1.28 13.44 3.38
C VAL A 137 -0.23 14.54 3.64
N ARG A 138 -0.64 15.82 3.66
CA ARG A 138 0.22 16.98 3.98
C ARG A 138 0.73 16.93 5.42
N LEU A 139 -0.11 16.58 6.39
CA LEU A 139 0.23 16.41 7.81
C LEU A 139 1.32 15.36 8.03
N TYR A 140 1.28 14.24 7.29
CA TYR A 140 2.28 13.18 7.37
C TYR A 140 3.54 13.41 6.53
N LYS A 141 3.50 14.26 5.50
CA LYS A 141 4.68 14.66 4.71
C LYS A 141 5.58 15.58 5.55
N GLN A 142 6.29 15.08 6.56
CA GLN A 142 7.07 15.88 7.53
C GLN A 142 8.57 16.05 7.23
N HIS A 143 9.11 15.38 6.21
CA HIS A 143 10.50 15.56 5.77
C HIS A 143 10.56 16.39 4.49
N TRP A 144 11.11 17.61 4.57
CA TRP A 144 11.08 18.57 3.47
C TRP A 144 12.50 18.88 3.02
N TRP A 145 12.70 18.99 1.71
CA TRP A 145 13.92 19.47 1.08
C TRP A 145 13.58 20.62 0.14
N ARG A 146 14.51 21.56 -0.03
CA ARG A 146 14.46 22.63 -1.03
C ARG A 146 15.69 22.54 -1.92
N CYS A 147 15.51 22.68 -3.23
CA CYS A 147 16.60 22.74 -4.19
C CYS A 147 17.34 24.09 -4.11
N THR A 148 18.65 24.07 -4.28
CA THR A 148 19.52 25.26 -4.35
C THR A 148 19.57 25.88 -5.75
N GLY A 149 19.19 25.13 -6.79
CA GLY A 149 19.23 25.57 -8.18
C GLY A 149 17.99 26.33 -8.65
N ALA A 150 17.98 26.70 -9.93
CA ALA A 150 16.95 27.54 -10.57
C ALA A 150 15.52 26.96 -10.58
N CYS A 151 15.25 25.76 -10.06
CA CYS A 151 13.88 25.29 -9.84
C CYS A 151 13.24 25.86 -8.56
N LYS A 152 14.02 26.48 -7.67
CA LYS A 152 13.50 27.18 -6.48
C LYS A 152 12.49 28.30 -6.83
N ASP A 153 12.61 28.88 -8.02
CA ASP A 153 11.79 29.99 -8.54
C ASP A 153 10.80 29.49 -9.63
N ARG A 154 10.75 28.18 -9.92
CA ARG A 154 9.87 27.61 -10.95
C ARG A 154 8.64 26.92 -10.34
N ARG A 155 7.48 27.22 -10.94
CA ARG A 155 6.22 26.50 -10.70
C ARG A 155 6.33 25.00 -11.04
N PRO A 156 5.45 24.15 -10.50
CA PRO A 156 4.54 24.43 -9.37
C PRO A 156 5.23 24.25 -8.00
N PHE A 157 6.41 23.61 -7.97
CA PHE A 157 7.00 23.12 -6.72
C PHE A 157 7.92 24.13 -6.01
N PHE A 158 8.39 25.19 -6.67
CA PHE A 158 9.32 26.19 -6.12
C PHE A 158 10.53 25.55 -5.40
N GLY A 159 11.05 24.49 -6.02
CA GLY A 159 12.19 23.70 -5.56
C GLY A 159 11.90 22.77 -4.36
N TYR A 160 10.66 22.68 -3.85
CA TYR A 160 10.35 21.83 -2.70
C TYR A 160 10.08 20.38 -3.08
N VAL A 161 10.55 19.47 -2.23
CA VAL A 161 10.13 18.06 -2.21
C VAL A 161 9.77 17.68 -0.78
N LYS A 162 8.59 17.08 -0.60
CA LYS A 162 8.04 16.73 0.72
C LYS A 162 7.68 15.27 0.79
N ARG A 163 8.09 14.59 1.87
CA ARG A 163 7.96 13.13 2.02
C ARG A 163 7.58 12.74 3.43
N THR A 164 6.90 11.61 3.53
CA THR A 164 6.50 10.93 4.76
C THR A 164 7.63 10.10 5.38
N CYS A 165 8.79 10.05 4.72
CA CYS A 165 9.98 9.36 5.19
C CYS A 165 11.25 10.16 4.90
N ASN A 166 12.28 10.00 5.73
CA ASN A 166 13.58 10.65 5.60
C ASN A 166 14.42 10.05 4.47
N ARG A 167 13.96 10.17 3.22
CA ARG A 167 14.67 9.79 2.00
C ARG A 167 14.89 11.03 1.15
N ALA A 168 16.13 11.51 1.07
CA ALA A 168 16.47 12.65 0.22
C ALA A 168 16.10 12.38 -1.26
N PRO A 169 15.77 13.42 -2.04
CA PRO A 169 15.69 13.33 -3.50
C PRO A 169 16.96 12.75 -4.11
N GLY A 170 16.84 11.89 -5.12
CA GLY A 170 18.00 11.28 -5.75
C GLY A 170 17.65 10.33 -6.91
N PRO A 171 18.64 9.60 -7.46
CA PRO A 171 18.50 8.82 -8.70
C PRO A 171 17.38 7.77 -8.78
N ASN A 172 16.81 7.37 -7.64
CA ASN A 172 15.68 6.43 -7.58
C ASN A 172 14.31 7.11 -7.82
N ASP A 173 14.27 8.44 -7.88
CA ASP A 173 13.05 9.19 -8.18
C ASP A 173 12.91 9.38 -9.70
N ARG A 174 11.74 9.03 -10.27
CA ARG A 174 11.50 9.00 -11.73
C ARG A 174 11.86 10.31 -12.45
N TRP A 175 11.65 11.45 -11.80
CA TRP A 175 11.92 12.80 -12.32
C TRP A 175 13.38 13.25 -12.14
N TRP A 176 14.23 12.49 -11.44
CA TRP A 176 15.58 12.94 -11.07
C TRP A 176 16.47 13.31 -12.25
N SER A 177 16.48 12.47 -13.30
CA SER A 177 17.29 12.72 -14.50
C SER A 177 16.88 14.01 -15.21
N GLN A 178 15.57 14.30 -15.28
CA GLN A 178 15.04 15.54 -15.84
C GLN A 178 15.42 16.75 -14.98
N HIS A 179 15.34 16.63 -13.65
CA HIS A 179 15.80 17.69 -12.74
C HIS A 179 17.30 17.96 -12.89
N GLN A 180 18.13 16.93 -13.02
CA GLN A 180 19.57 17.09 -13.23
C GLN A 180 19.87 17.85 -14.54
N LEU A 181 19.20 17.51 -15.64
CA LEU A 181 19.35 18.21 -16.92
C LEU A 181 18.81 19.65 -16.92
N SER A 182 17.67 19.89 -16.28
CA SER A 182 16.95 21.18 -16.35
C SER A 182 17.25 22.13 -15.18
N CYS A 183 18.00 21.70 -14.17
CA CYS A 183 18.30 22.47 -12.97
C CYS A 183 19.70 22.21 -12.39
N GLY A 184 20.13 20.95 -12.30
CA GLY A 184 21.43 20.56 -11.72
C GLY A 184 21.64 20.88 -10.22
N GLY A 185 20.65 21.46 -9.54
CA GLY A 185 20.78 21.89 -8.15
C GLY A 185 20.77 20.74 -7.12
N GLU A 186 21.20 21.06 -5.90
CA GLU A 186 21.23 20.12 -4.78
C GLU A 186 20.02 20.31 -3.86
N PHE A 187 19.50 19.22 -3.29
CA PHE A 187 18.37 19.27 -2.36
C PHE A 187 18.82 19.29 -0.91
N LEU A 188 18.82 20.48 -0.31
CA LEU A 188 19.11 20.67 1.12
C LEU A 188 17.87 20.37 1.95
N LYS A 189 18.06 19.73 3.11
CA LYS A 189 16.96 19.40 4.02
C LYS A 189 16.58 20.63 4.84
N VAL A 190 15.30 20.99 4.81
CA VAL A 190 14.76 22.21 5.45
C VAL A 190 13.74 21.95 6.56
N LYS A 191 13.15 20.73 6.63
CA LYS A 191 12.26 20.34 7.73
C LYS A 191 12.42 18.85 8.09
N GLU A 192 12.31 18.55 9.38
CA GLU A 192 12.14 17.19 9.91
C GLU A 192 11.22 17.17 11.13
N PRO A 193 10.65 16.02 11.52
CA PRO A 193 9.87 15.88 12.74
C PRO A 193 10.69 16.17 14.00
N ASP A 194 10.05 16.74 15.01
CA ASP A 194 10.70 17.08 16.27
C ASP A 194 11.37 15.86 16.93
N GLY A 195 12.59 16.07 17.43
CA GLY A 195 13.39 15.04 18.09
C GLY A 195 13.99 13.97 17.16
N PHE A 196 13.80 14.04 15.83
CA PHE A 196 14.34 13.06 14.88
C PHE A 196 15.89 12.99 14.91
N GLY A 197 16.57 14.14 14.91
CA GLY A 197 18.04 14.23 15.02
C GLY A 197 18.62 13.72 16.36
N ASN A 198 17.89 13.85 17.47
CA ASN A 198 18.39 13.59 18.83
C ASN A 198 18.71 12.10 19.11
N LYS A 199 18.27 11.17 18.25
CA LYS A 199 18.66 9.75 18.34
C LYS A 199 20.05 9.45 17.79
N LYS A 200 20.68 10.35 17.02
CA LYS A 200 22.00 10.12 16.40
C LYS A 200 23.19 10.63 17.22
N THR A 201 22.98 11.59 18.13
CA THR A 201 24.07 12.24 18.89
C THR A 201 24.65 11.38 20.01
N ASN A 202 23.99 10.30 20.42
CA ASN A 202 24.43 9.47 21.55
C ASN A 202 25.40 8.33 21.16
N LYS A 203 26.25 8.54 20.14
CA LYS A 203 27.30 7.58 19.75
C LYS A 203 28.57 8.27 19.28
N LYS A 204 29.55 8.36 20.20
CA LYS A 204 30.94 8.84 20.05
C LYS A 204 31.15 10.35 19.85
N SER A 205 31.41 11.03 20.96
CA SER A 205 32.55 11.93 21.09
C SER A 205 33.27 11.62 22.42
N ASN A 206 34.45 10.99 22.34
CA ASN A 206 35.36 10.87 23.48
C ASN A 206 36.80 10.72 22.96
N SER A 207 37.58 11.79 23.04
CA SER A 207 38.99 11.83 22.62
C SER A 207 39.71 13.07 23.18
N GLY A 208 40.49 12.88 24.25
CA GLY A 208 41.50 13.84 24.77
C GLY A 208 40.96 15.04 25.59
N GLU A 209 41.62 15.52 26.65
CA GLU A 209 42.92 15.11 27.21
C GLU A 209 43.13 15.61 28.67
N GLN A 210 43.83 14.81 29.50
CA GLN A 210 44.48 15.13 30.80
C GLN A 210 43.55 15.60 31.99
N ASN A 211 43.78 15.34 33.28
CA ASN A 211 45.01 15.00 34.03
C ASN A 211 44.77 14.09 35.27
N LYS A 212 45.84 13.81 36.05
CA LYS A 212 46.04 12.68 37.03
C LYS A 212 45.28 12.76 38.38
N THR A 213 44.90 11.61 38.98
CA THR A 213 45.55 10.94 40.18
C THR A 213 44.67 9.89 40.92
N ALA A 214 45.33 8.85 41.47
CA ALA A 214 44.95 7.94 42.59
C ALA A 214 43.61 7.14 42.63
N GLY A 215 43.69 5.86 43.06
CA GLY A 215 42.54 4.96 43.34
C GLY A 215 42.15 4.90 44.84
N PRO A 216 41.35 3.91 45.35
CA PRO A 216 41.20 2.54 44.82
C PRO A 216 39.78 1.88 44.81
N ALA A 217 39.70 0.74 44.08
CA ALA A 217 38.84 -0.44 44.29
C ALA A 217 37.28 -0.36 44.11
N PRO A 218 36.61 -1.48 43.76
CA PRO A 218 35.36 -1.43 42.96
C PRO A 218 34.07 -1.74 43.73
N LYS A 219 32.95 -1.17 43.27
CA LYS A 219 31.59 -1.62 43.64
C LYS A 219 30.91 -2.32 42.46
N LYS A 220 30.61 -3.62 42.64
CA LYS A 220 29.81 -4.43 41.71
C LYS A 220 28.44 -3.78 41.48
N LYS A 221 28.02 -3.67 40.21
CA LYS A 221 26.59 -3.70 39.84
C LYS A 221 26.39 -4.65 38.67
N THR A 222 25.49 -5.60 38.89
CA THR A 222 25.07 -6.65 37.96
C THR A 222 24.34 -6.05 36.76
N THR A 223 24.86 -6.30 35.56
CA THR A 223 24.09 -6.14 34.31
C THR A 223 23.41 -7.46 33.98
N SER A 224 22.08 -7.46 33.92
CA SER A 224 21.31 -8.54 33.29
C SER A 224 21.71 -8.66 31.81
N PRO A 225 21.78 -9.89 31.24
CA PRO A 225 22.15 -10.07 29.85
C PRO A 225 21.07 -9.49 28.93
N LYS A 226 21.48 -8.62 28.00
CA LYS A 226 20.65 -8.24 26.85
C LYS A 226 20.64 -9.41 25.87
N VAL A 227 19.56 -10.19 25.86
CA VAL A 227 19.32 -11.16 24.79
C VAL A 227 19.08 -10.36 23.49
N THR A 228 19.93 -10.56 22.50
CA THR A 228 19.79 -9.94 21.18
C THR A 228 19.11 -10.90 20.22
N LEU A 229 18.43 -10.38 19.19
CA LEU A 229 17.69 -11.22 18.24
C LEU A 229 18.60 -12.23 17.50
N ASP A 230 19.90 -11.92 17.40
CA ASP A 230 20.95 -12.78 16.85
C ASP A 230 21.23 -14.05 17.67
N ASP A 231 20.95 -14.05 18.99
CA ASP A 231 21.09 -15.23 19.84
C ASP A 231 20.03 -16.30 19.53
N PHE A 232 18.91 -15.91 18.91
CA PHE A 232 17.80 -16.80 18.58
C PHE A 232 18.03 -17.63 17.31
N PHE A 233 18.94 -17.20 16.43
CA PHE A 233 19.26 -17.86 15.15
C PHE A 233 20.62 -18.59 15.13
N LYS A 234 21.38 -18.57 16.23
CA LYS A 234 22.67 -19.26 16.35
C LYS A 234 22.68 -20.38 17.40
N LYS A 235 21.85 -21.41 17.18
CA LYS A 235 22.13 -22.73 17.75
C LYS A 235 21.74 -23.86 16.80
N ASN A 236 22.76 -24.50 16.24
CA ASN A 236 22.63 -25.62 15.30
C ASN A 236 22.15 -26.90 15.99
N ASN A 237 21.49 -27.76 15.20
CA ASN A 237 21.51 -29.22 15.26
C ASN A 237 22.23 -29.87 16.47
N THR A 238 21.47 -30.15 17.54
CA THR A 238 21.74 -31.31 18.41
C THR A 238 20.49 -31.62 19.23
N THR A 239 19.95 -32.83 19.08
CA THR A 239 18.74 -33.30 19.76
C THR A 239 19.06 -33.98 21.10
N PRO A 240 18.47 -33.52 22.22
CA PRO A 240 18.32 -34.31 23.43
C PRO A 240 16.99 -35.11 23.42
N PRO A 241 16.89 -36.23 24.17
CA PRO A 241 15.74 -37.13 24.10
C PRO A 241 14.49 -36.60 24.82
N VAL A 242 13.32 -36.87 24.23
CA VAL A 242 12.00 -36.51 24.76
C VAL A 242 11.44 -37.67 25.60
N PRO A 243 10.83 -37.43 26.78
CA PRO A 243 10.20 -38.49 27.56
C PRO A 243 8.95 -39.07 26.87
N ARG A 244 8.70 -40.38 27.08
CA ARG A 244 7.60 -41.12 26.47
C ARG A 244 6.22 -40.59 26.88
N PHE A 245 5.39 -40.29 25.89
CA PHE A 245 3.94 -40.15 26.05
C PHE A 245 3.29 -41.53 26.06
N THR A 246 2.77 -41.97 27.21
CA THR A 246 2.00 -43.22 27.34
C THR A 246 0.52 -42.94 27.15
N GLY A 247 0.08 -42.84 25.90
CA GLY A 247 -1.33 -42.76 25.52
C GLY A 247 -1.66 -43.81 24.45
N SER A 248 -2.58 -44.72 24.75
CA SER A 248 -2.99 -45.80 23.87
C SER A 248 -3.91 -45.29 22.74
N GLY A 249 -3.31 -44.82 21.65
CA GLY A 249 -3.99 -44.51 20.39
C GLY A 249 -3.77 -45.62 19.36
N GLN A 250 -4.85 -46.13 18.75
CA GLN A 250 -4.76 -47.16 17.71
C GLN A 250 -4.23 -46.58 16.39
N ALA A 251 -3.29 -47.28 15.77
CA ALA A 251 -2.80 -46.97 14.43
C ALA A 251 -3.32 -48.02 13.43
N LEU A 252 -4.08 -47.58 12.42
CA LEU A 252 -4.50 -48.43 11.30
C LEU A 252 -4.27 -47.70 9.96
N GLY A 253 -3.10 -47.96 9.39
CA GLY A 253 -2.79 -47.78 7.97
C GLY A 253 -1.95 -48.96 7.52
N GLY A 254 -2.55 -49.91 6.82
CA GLY A 254 -1.90 -51.16 6.42
C GLY A 254 -2.67 -51.82 5.28
N THR A 255 -1.97 -52.11 4.18
CA THR A 255 -2.57 -52.52 2.90
C THR A 255 -2.73 -54.02 2.73
N ALA A 256 -3.76 -54.40 1.97
CA ALA A 256 -3.84 -55.52 1.01
C ALA A 256 -4.76 -56.71 1.32
N THR A 257 -5.52 -57.05 0.27
CA THR A 257 -6.04 -58.39 -0.13
C THR A 257 -7.13 -59.10 0.67
N SER A 258 -8.35 -58.92 0.17
CA SER A 258 -9.34 -59.96 -0.18
C SER A 258 -9.94 -60.90 0.88
N SER A 259 -11.25 -60.74 1.13
CA SER A 259 -12.26 -61.80 0.97
C SER A 259 -13.66 -61.19 0.77
N SER A 260 -14.50 -61.82 -0.03
CA SER A 260 -15.74 -61.24 -0.59
C SER A 260 -16.99 -62.09 -0.30
N LEU A 261 -18.05 -61.47 0.23
CA LEU A 261 -19.44 -61.94 0.31
C LEU A 261 -20.34 -60.69 0.34
N LEU A 262 -21.48 -60.52 -0.35
CA LEU A 262 -22.19 -61.32 -1.35
C LEU A 262 -22.94 -60.36 -2.31
N THR A 263 -23.31 -60.84 -3.50
CA THR A 263 -24.04 -60.07 -4.54
C THR A 263 -25.40 -60.68 -4.88
N SER A 264 -26.36 -59.84 -5.31
CA SER A 264 -27.41 -60.21 -6.28
C SER A 264 -27.67 -59.01 -7.20
N ASN A 265 -27.18 -59.06 -8.45
CA ASN A 265 -27.90 -59.43 -9.69
C ASN A 265 -28.72 -58.25 -10.26
N SER A 266 -28.66 -57.80 -11.52
CA SER A 266 -28.18 -58.35 -12.81
C SER A 266 -27.70 -57.18 -13.72
N GLY A 267 -26.97 -57.29 -14.85
CA GLY A 267 -26.36 -58.40 -15.60
C GLY A 267 -25.68 -57.89 -16.90
N SER A 268 -24.90 -58.73 -17.60
CA SER A 268 -24.19 -58.49 -18.90
C SER A 268 -23.06 -57.45 -18.95
N GLY A 269 -21.86 -57.69 -19.50
CA GLY A 269 -21.21 -58.92 -20.00
C GLY A 269 -19.89 -58.66 -20.79
N VAL A 270 -18.95 -59.63 -20.80
CA VAL A 270 -17.81 -59.82 -21.76
C VAL A 270 -16.66 -58.75 -21.73
N ARG A 271 -15.43 -58.96 -21.20
CA ARG A 271 -14.23 -59.76 -21.64
C ARG A 271 -13.65 -59.32 -23.01
N LEU A 272 -12.34 -59.18 -23.32
CA LEU A 272 -11.10 -59.91 -22.90
C LEU A 272 -9.81 -59.18 -23.41
N GLY A 273 -8.68 -59.22 -22.69
CA GLY A 273 -7.27 -59.03 -23.18
C GLY A 273 -6.82 -57.64 -23.71
N GLY A 274 -5.54 -57.27 -23.81
CA GLY A 274 -4.29 -57.91 -23.32
C GLY A 274 -3.00 -57.32 -23.96
N SER A 275 -1.94 -57.14 -23.16
CA SER A 275 -0.51 -56.93 -23.52
C SER A 275 -0.02 -55.66 -24.27
N SER A 276 0.97 -55.00 -23.65
CA SER A 276 2.25 -54.49 -24.19
C SER A 276 2.38 -54.03 -25.65
N GLY A 277 2.67 -52.74 -25.85
CA GLY A 277 3.17 -52.20 -27.13
C GLY A 277 3.70 -50.77 -27.00
N VAL A 278 4.97 -50.54 -27.33
CA VAL A 278 5.60 -49.21 -27.35
C VAL A 278 5.19 -48.46 -28.62
N SER A 279 4.92 -47.14 -28.53
CA SER A 279 5.14 -46.23 -29.66
C SER A 279 5.50 -44.83 -29.21
N ARG A 280 6.56 -44.29 -29.83
CA ARG A 280 7.09 -42.95 -29.60
C ARG A 280 6.47 -41.98 -30.61
N LEU A 281 5.95 -40.82 -30.17
CA LEU A 281 5.92 -39.60 -30.98
C LEU A 281 5.89 -38.35 -30.07
N LEU A 282 7.02 -37.61 -30.07
CA LEU A 282 7.21 -36.15 -29.91
C LEU A 282 8.59 -35.84 -29.26
N PRO A 283 9.30 -34.77 -29.68
CA PRO A 283 10.69 -34.53 -29.32
C PRO A 283 10.89 -33.77 -27.99
N PRO A 284 12.09 -33.84 -27.37
CA PRO A 284 12.38 -33.13 -26.13
C PRO A 284 12.57 -31.61 -26.36
N ILE A 285 11.71 -30.82 -25.71
CA ILE A 285 11.84 -29.36 -25.70
C ILE A 285 12.96 -28.98 -24.71
N LYS A 286 13.95 -28.22 -25.18
CA LYS A 286 15.07 -27.74 -24.35
C LYS A 286 14.57 -26.71 -23.33
N PHE A 287 14.90 -26.92 -22.06
CA PHE A 287 14.69 -25.91 -21.03
C PHE A 287 15.59 -24.69 -21.28
N SER A 288 14.97 -23.50 -21.30
CA SER A 288 15.64 -22.21 -21.11
C SER A 288 15.07 -21.58 -19.85
N SER A 289 15.94 -21.11 -18.96
CA SER A 289 15.54 -20.49 -17.69
C SER A 289 14.84 -19.15 -17.94
N PRO A 290 13.67 -18.87 -17.34
CA PRO A 290 13.08 -17.55 -17.37
C PRO A 290 13.81 -16.59 -16.41
N PRO A 291 14.17 -15.37 -16.82
CA PRO A 291 14.57 -14.31 -15.92
C PRO A 291 13.36 -13.49 -15.43
N ARG A 292 13.58 -12.79 -14.31
CA ARG A 292 12.76 -11.74 -13.67
C ARG A 292 11.62 -12.18 -12.72
N SER A 293 11.44 -11.26 -11.76
CA SER A 293 10.56 -11.24 -10.60
C SER A 293 9.08 -11.22 -10.96
N PRO A 294 8.17 -11.56 -10.02
CA PRO A 294 6.73 -11.37 -10.23
C PRO A 294 6.42 -9.88 -10.43
N ASP A 295 5.70 -9.57 -11.52
CA ASP A 295 5.09 -8.25 -11.72
C ASP A 295 3.91 -8.10 -10.75
N VAL A 296 4.06 -7.21 -9.77
CA VAL A 296 2.95 -6.74 -8.95
C VAL A 296 2.28 -5.61 -9.71
N ILE A 297 1.05 -5.83 -10.18
CA ILE A 297 0.23 -4.76 -10.74
C ILE A 297 -0.35 -3.98 -9.56
N CYS A 298 0.42 -2.99 -9.10
CA CYS A 298 -0.12 -1.91 -8.30
C CYS A 298 -0.84 -0.94 -9.25
N LEU A 299 -2.16 -0.89 -9.19
CA LEU A 299 -2.89 0.30 -9.60
C LEU A 299 -2.52 1.38 -8.58
N GLY A 300 -1.80 2.40 -9.02
CA GLY A 300 -1.38 3.51 -8.18
C GLY A 300 -1.95 4.78 -8.75
N ASP A 301 -2.52 5.62 -7.88
CA ASP A 301 -3.01 6.95 -8.22
C ASP A 301 -1.93 7.72 -8.99
N SER A 302 -2.26 8.10 -10.23
CA SER A 302 -1.57 9.16 -10.94
C SER A 302 -2.21 10.48 -10.53
N ASP A 303 -1.54 11.23 -9.67
CA ASP A 303 -1.80 12.66 -9.47
C ASP A 303 -1.44 13.41 -10.77
N ASP A 304 -2.34 13.45 -11.75
CA ASP A 304 -2.19 14.26 -12.99
C ASP A 304 -3.06 15.52 -12.89
N ASP A 305 -2.41 16.65 -12.60
CA ASP A 305 -3.01 18.00 -12.69
C ASP A 305 -3.34 18.31 -14.17
N GLN A 306 -4.61 18.53 -14.48
CA GLN A 306 -5.09 18.66 -15.86
C GLN A 306 -4.85 20.08 -16.41
N GLU A 307 -3.91 20.25 -17.34
CA GLU A 307 -3.70 21.52 -18.07
C GLU A 307 -4.89 21.83 -18.99
N VAL A 308 -5.66 22.87 -18.66
CA VAL A 308 -6.63 23.50 -19.57
C VAL A 308 -5.90 24.42 -20.56
N ASN A 309 -6.24 24.31 -21.84
CA ASN A 309 -5.50 24.94 -22.94
C ASN A 309 -6.47 25.61 -23.91
N ASP A 310 -6.83 26.86 -23.62
CA ASP A 310 -7.74 27.67 -24.43
C ASP A 310 -6.98 28.75 -25.25
N ARG A 311 -7.21 28.72 -26.57
CA ARG A 311 -6.85 29.66 -27.65
C ARG A 311 -7.97 29.49 -28.72
N GLU A 312 -8.44 30.41 -29.56
CA GLU A 312 -8.10 31.77 -30.04
C GLU A 312 -9.48 32.42 -30.40
N ASP A 313 -9.75 33.74 -30.43
CA ASP A 313 -8.98 34.97 -30.15
C ASP A 313 -9.97 36.13 -29.85
N ASP A 314 -9.53 37.29 -29.34
CA ASP A 314 -10.05 38.63 -29.74
C ASP A 314 -9.20 39.79 -29.19
N ALA A 315 -8.75 40.69 -30.07
CA ALA A 315 -7.75 41.71 -29.75
C ALA A 315 -8.30 43.15 -29.86
N LEU A 316 -8.53 43.82 -28.73
CA LEU A 316 -8.68 45.28 -28.66
C LEU A 316 -8.05 45.91 -27.40
N GLU A 317 -7.11 46.82 -27.68
CA GLU A 317 -6.55 47.93 -26.89
C GLU A 317 -6.08 47.77 -25.43
N ILE A 318 -4.80 48.12 -25.28
CA ILE A 318 -3.97 48.13 -24.08
C ILE A 318 -4.56 49.01 -22.97
N SER A 319 -5.02 48.35 -21.90
CA SER A 319 -4.74 48.80 -20.53
C SER A 319 -4.06 47.65 -19.79
N PHE A 320 -2.73 47.69 -19.68
CA PHE A 320 -1.92 46.62 -19.09
C PHE A 320 -1.98 46.67 -17.56
N VAL A 321 -3.17 46.43 -17.02
CA VAL A 321 -3.32 45.95 -15.65
C VAL A 321 -2.86 44.50 -15.67
N VAL A 322 -1.63 44.25 -15.21
CA VAL A 322 -1.20 42.89 -14.90
C VAL A 322 -2.06 42.42 -13.73
N SER A 323 -3.11 41.66 -14.04
CA SER A 323 -3.80 40.87 -13.04
C SER A 323 -2.75 40.01 -12.35
N PRO A 324 -2.53 40.16 -11.03
CA PRO A 324 -1.43 39.48 -10.35
C PRO A 324 -1.59 37.98 -10.52
N THR A 325 -0.57 37.31 -11.04
CA THR A 325 -0.58 35.87 -11.24
C THR A 325 -0.69 35.19 -9.88
N VAL A 326 -1.80 34.51 -9.61
CA VAL A 326 -1.95 33.70 -8.40
C VAL A 326 -1.39 32.30 -8.60
N VAL A 327 -0.78 31.76 -7.56
CA VAL A 327 -0.23 30.40 -7.49
C VAL A 327 -0.62 29.76 -6.16
N LEU A 328 -0.84 28.45 -6.16
CA LEU A 328 -1.05 27.70 -4.93
C LEU A 328 0.28 27.53 -4.19
N CYS A 329 0.32 27.91 -2.91
CA CYS A 329 1.49 27.70 -2.09
C CYS A 329 1.76 26.19 -1.88
N PRO A 330 2.94 25.65 -2.27
CA PRO A 330 3.26 24.25 -2.03
C PRO A 330 3.41 23.91 -0.52
N SER A 331 3.36 24.91 0.37
CA SER A 331 3.22 24.74 1.82
C SER A 331 1.78 24.48 2.26
N CYS A 332 0.92 25.48 2.20
CA CYS A 332 -0.41 25.48 2.82
C CYS A 332 -1.58 25.33 1.83
N ASN A 333 -1.33 25.24 0.51
CA ASN A 333 -2.35 25.27 -0.54
C ASN A 333 -3.16 26.56 -0.68
N THR A 334 -2.85 27.60 0.09
CA THR A 334 -3.49 28.92 -0.08
C THR A 334 -3.04 29.54 -1.40
N GLU A 335 -3.94 30.25 -2.07
CA GLU A 335 -3.61 31.11 -3.21
C GLU A 335 -2.75 32.30 -2.75
N VAL A 336 -1.69 32.57 -3.48
CA VAL A 336 -0.75 33.67 -3.20
C VAL A 336 -0.40 34.34 -4.52
N ILE A 337 -0.25 35.66 -4.50
CA ILE A 337 0.36 36.40 -5.61
C ILE A 337 1.79 35.87 -5.81
N GLU A 338 2.14 35.48 -7.03
CA GLU A 338 3.41 34.81 -7.36
C GLU A 338 4.63 35.61 -6.91
N GLU A 339 4.62 36.94 -7.08
CA GLU A 339 5.71 37.82 -6.63
C GLU A 339 5.94 37.75 -5.10
N LEU A 340 4.91 37.38 -4.33
CA LEU A 340 4.95 37.23 -2.88
C LEU A 340 5.18 35.78 -2.44
N ILE A 341 5.29 34.81 -3.36
CA ILE A 341 5.34 33.38 -3.03
C ILE A 341 6.50 33.04 -2.10
N HIS A 342 7.66 33.67 -2.28
CA HIS A 342 8.84 33.40 -1.44
C HIS A 342 8.67 33.95 -0.02
N ALA A 343 8.20 35.18 0.15
CA ALA A 343 7.93 35.75 1.46
C ALA A 343 6.84 34.97 2.22
N HIS A 344 5.78 34.55 1.50
CA HIS A 344 4.74 33.69 2.05
C HIS A 344 5.29 32.29 2.42
N LEU A 345 6.14 31.70 1.58
CA LEU A 345 6.78 30.41 1.87
C LEU A 345 7.61 30.50 3.14
N ASP A 346 8.45 31.53 3.29
CA ASP A 346 9.30 31.72 4.46
C ASP A 346 8.46 31.83 5.76
N TYR A 347 7.29 32.50 5.70
CA TYR A 347 6.31 32.50 6.80
C TYR A 347 5.67 31.12 7.04
N CYS A 348 5.23 30.41 5.99
CA CYS A 348 4.61 29.09 6.09
C CYS A 348 5.60 27.93 6.33
N LEU A 349 6.86 28.24 6.65
CA LEU A 349 7.96 27.30 6.89
C LEU A 349 8.62 27.47 8.26
N ALA A 350 8.54 28.68 8.82
CA ALA A 350 8.85 28.97 10.23
C ALA A 350 7.97 28.15 11.19
#